data_AF-A0A7G9QCP7-F1
#
_entry.id   AF-A0A7G9QCP7-F1
#
_cell.length_a   1.000
_cell.length_b   1.000
_cell.length_c   1.000
_cell.angle_alpha   90.00
_cell.angle_beta   90.00
_cell.angle_gamma   90.00
#
_symmetry.space_group_name_H-M   'P 1'
#
loop_
_entity.id
_entity.type
_entity.pdbx_description
1 polymer ?
#
loop_
_entity_poly.entity_id
_entity_poly.type
_entity_poly.pdbx_seq_one_letter_code
_entity_poly.pdbx_strand_id
1 'polypeptide(L)'
;MSQTENYLQRAWSDAMDNVNIEDIKVAIEELKEMDDEHGAIWVSVIKNDENVIEVEKDLTTYIHFEAQETISRKLNSWEEVIELYKLLLDEKFDDIISLFKEEQK
;
A
#
# COMPACT_ATOMS: atom_id res chain seq x y z
N MET A 1 -2.92 25.63 3.28
CA MET A 1 -3.56 24.35 3.62
C MET A 1 -2.90 23.32 2.75
N SER A 2 -2.12 22.39 3.29
CA SER A 2 -1.61 21.28 2.48
C SER A 2 -2.81 20.37 2.22
N GLN A 3 -3.21 20.21 0.96
CA GLN A 3 -4.16 19.17 0.60
C GLN A 3 -3.39 17.85 0.57
N THR A 4 -3.89 16.85 1.28
CA THR A 4 -3.39 15.49 1.16
C THR A 4 -4.13 14.85 -0.01
N GLU A 5 -3.38 14.40 -1.01
CA GLU A 5 -3.90 13.68 -2.17
C GLU A 5 -3.58 12.19 -1.99
N ASN A 6 -4.42 11.32 -2.53
CA ASN A 6 -4.15 9.89 -2.53
C ASN A 6 -4.72 9.25 -3.80
N TYR A 7 -4.12 8.13 -4.19
CA TYR A 7 -4.61 7.33 -5.31
C TYR A 7 -4.38 5.84 -5.07
N LEU A 8 -5.19 5.03 -5.73
CA LEU A 8 -5.01 3.59 -5.90
C LEU A 8 -4.77 3.30 -7.36
N GLN A 9 -3.76 2.51 -7.65
CA GLN A 9 -3.47 2.04 -8.98
C GLN A 9 -3.42 0.51 -8.97
N ARG A 10 -4.13 -0.08 -9.92
CA ARG A 10 -4.15 -1.53 -10.15
C ARG A 10 -3.24 -1.82 -11.33
N ALA A 11 -2.50 -2.92 -11.31
CA ALA A 11 -1.66 -3.29 -12.45
C ALA A 11 -2.47 -3.49 -13.76
N TRP A 12 -3.79 -3.71 -13.66
CA TRP A 12 -4.71 -3.98 -14.76
C TRP A 12 -5.72 -2.85 -15.08
N SER A 13 -5.65 -1.69 -14.41
CA SER A 13 -6.56 -0.55 -14.70
C SER A 13 -5.84 0.78 -14.62
N ASP A 14 -6.53 1.86 -15.01
CA ASP A 14 -6.05 3.22 -14.72
C ASP A 14 -6.12 3.55 -13.22
N ALA A 15 -5.43 4.60 -12.81
CA ALA A 15 -5.42 5.12 -11.44
C ALA A 15 -6.79 5.66 -11.03
N MET A 16 -7.09 5.56 -9.74
CA MET A 16 -8.25 6.15 -9.11
C MET A 16 -7.79 7.10 -8.01
N ASP A 17 -8.17 8.38 -8.11
CA ASP A 17 -7.86 9.41 -7.11
C ASP A 17 -8.89 9.46 -5.98
N ASN A 18 -8.52 10.04 -4.83
CA ASN A 18 -9.39 10.28 -3.67
C ASN A 18 -10.03 8.99 -3.13
N VAL A 19 -9.22 7.96 -2.99
CA VAL A 19 -9.63 6.63 -2.54
C VAL A 19 -9.75 6.54 -1.04
N ASN A 20 -10.65 5.66 -0.61
CA ASN A 20 -10.82 5.26 0.77
C ASN A 20 -10.55 3.75 0.94
N ILE A 21 -10.67 3.27 2.18
CA ILE A 21 -10.37 1.87 2.50
C ILE A 21 -11.32 0.87 1.83
N GLU A 22 -12.56 1.26 1.50
CA GLU A 22 -13.50 0.39 0.80
C GLU A 22 -13.07 0.18 -0.66
N ASP A 23 -12.58 1.23 -1.34
CA ASP A 23 -12.05 1.13 -2.71
C ASP A 23 -10.85 0.18 -2.76
N ILE A 24 -9.96 0.26 -1.77
CA ILE A 24 -8.78 -0.61 -1.64
C ILE A 24 -9.20 -2.05 -1.39
N LYS A 25 -10.19 -2.29 -0.52
CA LYS A 25 -10.71 -3.65 -0.30
C LYS A 25 -11.27 -4.27 -1.56
N VAL A 26 -12.01 -3.50 -2.37
CA VAL A 26 -12.50 -3.99 -3.67
C VAL A 26 -11.33 -4.38 -4.56
N ALA A 27 -10.28 -3.56 -4.65
CA ALA A 27 -9.11 -3.88 -5.45
C ALA A 27 -8.31 -5.09 -4.94
N ILE A 28 -8.29 -5.33 -3.62
CA ILE A 28 -7.72 -6.56 -3.04
C ILE A 28 -8.53 -7.79 -3.44
N GLU A 29 -9.86 -7.70 -3.45
CA GLU A 29 -10.70 -8.82 -3.91
C GLU A 29 -10.47 -9.10 -5.40
N GLU A 30 -10.34 -8.05 -6.22
CA GLU A 30 -9.98 -8.19 -7.64
C GLU A 30 -8.58 -8.79 -7.83
N LEU A 31 -7.60 -8.35 -7.03
CA LEU A 31 -6.22 -8.83 -7.05
C LEU A 31 -6.13 -10.35 -6.82
N LYS A 32 -6.94 -10.88 -5.91
CA LYS A 32 -6.97 -12.32 -5.60
C LYS A 32 -7.39 -13.18 -6.80
N GLU A 33 -8.20 -12.62 -7.69
CA GLU A 33 -8.70 -13.29 -8.89
C GLU A 33 -7.76 -13.13 -10.10
N MET A 34 -6.74 -12.28 -10.01
CA MET A 34 -5.73 -12.11 -11.06
C MET A 34 -4.81 -13.32 -11.17
N ASP A 35 -4.15 -13.50 -12.31
CA ASP A 35 -3.05 -14.46 -12.42
C ASP A 35 -1.81 -14.01 -11.62
N ASP A 36 -0.89 -14.94 -11.39
CA ASP A 36 0.31 -14.70 -10.59
C ASP A 36 1.35 -13.83 -11.35
N GLU A 37 1.17 -13.58 -12.66
CA GLU A 37 2.10 -12.79 -13.49
C GLU A 37 1.75 -11.28 -13.50
N HIS A 38 0.51 -10.89 -13.18
CA HIS A 38 0.04 -9.50 -13.31
C HIS A 38 -0.74 -8.96 -12.10
N GLY A 39 -0.69 -9.65 -10.96
CA GLY A 39 -1.40 -9.24 -9.75
C GLY A 39 -0.60 -8.34 -8.83
N ALA A 40 -0.68 -7.02 -9.01
CA ALA A 40 -0.23 -6.05 -8.00
C ALA A 40 -1.15 -4.83 -7.92
N ILE A 41 -1.22 -4.24 -6.73
CA ILE A 41 -1.85 -2.93 -6.48
C ILE A 41 -0.90 -2.04 -5.70
N TRP A 42 -0.99 -0.73 -5.91
CA TRP A 42 -0.28 0.24 -5.07
C TRP A 42 -1.18 1.41 -4.69
N VAL A 43 -1.04 1.84 -3.44
CA VAL A 43 -1.75 3.00 -2.88
C VAL A 43 -0.73 4.04 -2.50
N SER A 44 -0.98 5.27 -2.87
CA SER A 44 -0.11 6.42 -2.62
C SER A 44 -0.82 7.46 -1.77
N VAL A 45 -0.09 8.10 -0.85
CA VAL A 45 -0.51 9.30 -0.14
C VAL A 45 0.55 10.38 -0.35
N ILE A 46 0.13 11.51 -0.93
CA ILE A 46 0.97 12.64 -1.31
C ILE A 46 0.59 13.82 -0.40
N LYS A 47 1.53 14.25 0.43
CA LYS A 47 1.36 15.42 1.32
C LYS A 47 2.48 16.45 1.14
N ASN A 48 3.71 16.01 1.35
CA ASN A 48 4.94 16.76 1.07
C ASN A 48 5.79 15.97 0.08
N ASP A 49 5.93 14.69 0.37
CA ASP A 49 6.53 13.66 -0.48
C ASP A 49 5.49 12.57 -0.76
N GLU A 50 5.73 11.79 -1.80
CA GLU A 50 4.92 10.65 -2.17
C GLU A 50 5.31 9.43 -1.31
N ASN A 51 4.31 8.81 -0.70
CA ASN A 51 4.47 7.61 0.12
C ASN A 51 3.61 6.50 -0.46
N VAL A 52 4.25 5.43 -0.94
CA VAL A 52 3.58 4.35 -1.66
C VAL A 52 3.73 3.03 -0.92
N ILE A 53 2.64 2.28 -0.88
CA ILE A 53 2.63 0.86 -0.48
C ILE A 53 2.14 0.04 -1.66
N GLU A 54 3.02 -0.81 -2.16
CA GLU A 54 2.73 -1.80 -3.21
C GLU A 54 2.54 -3.18 -2.58
N VAL A 55 1.54 -3.92 -3.04
CA VAL A 55 1.26 -5.29 -2.62
C VAL A 55 1.03 -6.17 -3.84
N GLU A 56 1.84 -7.21 -3.94
CA GLU A 56 1.66 -8.31 -4.89
C GLU A 56 0.63 -9.31 -4.38
N LYS A 57 0.04 -10.09 -5.30
CA LYS A 57 -0.95 -11.13 -4.99
C LYS A 57 -0.46 -12.14 -3.95
N ASP A 58 0.84 -12.42 -3.90
CA ASP A 58 1.42 -13.37 -2.97
C ASP A 58 1.68 -12.79 -1.56
N LEU A 59 1.21 -11.56 -1.30
CA LEU A 59 1.40 -10.75 -0.09
C LEU A 59 2.80 -10.15 0.07
N THR A 60 3.67 -10.24 -0.94
CA THR A 60 4.90 -9.46 -0.97
C THR A 60 4.54 -7.98 -1.01
N THR A 61 4.97 -7.25 0.00
CA THR A 61 4.63 -5.85 0.24
C THR A 61 5.88 -5.01 0.21
N TYR A 62 5.84 -3.90 -0.53
CA TYR A 62 6.93 -2.93 -0.65
C TYR A 62 6.47 -1.57 -0.13
N ILE A 63 7.33 -0.95 0.68
CA ILE A 63 7.13 0.37 1.27
C ILE A 63 8.14 1.32 0.61
N HIS A 64 7.64 2.28 -0.14
CA HIS A 64 8.43 3.33 -0.80
C HIS A 64 8.07 4.68 -0.18
N PHE A 65 8.70 5.01 0.94
CA PHE A 65 8.45 6.25 1.67
C PHE A 65 9.64 7.20 1.53
N GLU A 66 9.36 8.43 1.09
CA GLU A 66 10.33 9.52 0.96
C GLU A 66 11.60 9.08 0.19
N ALA A 67 12.78 9.60 0.58
CA ALA A 67 14.08 9.20 0.04
C ALA A 67 14.72 8.00 0.77
N GLN A 68 13.93 7.20 1.49
CA GLN A 68 14.44 6.03 2.21
C GLN A 68 14.61 4.84 1.25
N GLU A 69 15.47 3.88 1.63
CA GLU A 69 15.54 2.61 0.91
C GLU A 69 14.18 1.90 0.97
N THR A 70 13.79 1.28 -0.14
CA THR A 70 12.56 0.47 -0.19
C THR A 70 12.64 -0.65 0.83
N ILE A 71 11.63 -0.74 1.68
CA ILE A 71 11.50 -1.83 2.67
C ILE A 71 10.52 -2.84 2.09
N SER A 72 10.88 -4.12 2.06
CA SER A 72 9.97 -5.17 1.60
C SER A 72 9.84 -6.28 2.61
N ARG A 73 8.62 -6.82 2.72
CA ARG A 73 8.30 -7.99 3.55
C ARG A 73 7.10 -8.70 2.96
N LYS A 74 7.08 -10.03 3.07
CA LYS A 74 5.88 -10.82 2.83
C LYS A 74 4.98 -10.80 4.06
N LEU A 75 3.77 -10.29 3.93
CA LEU A 75 2.76 -10.31 4.99
C LEU A 75 2.07 -11.68 5.07
N ASN A 76 1.42 -11.96 6.20
CA ASN A 76 0.81 -13.26 6.46
C ASN A 76 -0.65 -13.35 6.04
N SER A 77 -1.33 -12.21 5.87
CA SER A 77 -2.74 -12.17 5.52
C SER A 77 -3.14 -10.87 4.82
N TRP A 78 -4.27 -10.94 4.11
CA TRP A 78 -4.93 -9.76 3.55
C TRP A 78 -5.46 -8.80 4.63
N GLU A 79 -5.75 -9.31 5.84
CA GLU A 79 -6.14 -8.47 6.96
C GLU A 79 -4.97 -7.55 7.38
N GLU A 80 -3.74 -8.07 7.44
CA GLU A 80 -2.54 -7.25 7.68
C GLU A 80 -2.33 -6.19 6.59
N VAL A 81 -2.56 -6.55 5.32
CA VAL A 81 -2.51 -5.60 4.19
C VAL A 81 -3.53 -4.48 4.36
N ILE A 82 -4.77 -4.82 4.74
CA ILE A 82 -5.84 -3.83 4.96
C ILE A 82 -5.51 -2.90 6.12
N GLU A 83 -5.00 -3.42 7.24
CA GLU A 83 -4.57 -2.58 8.37
C GLU A 83 -3.41 -1.66 8.00
N LEU A 84 -2.47 -2.16 7.20
CA LEU A 84 -1.36 -1.38 6.68
C LEU A 84 -1.84 -0.21 5.80
N TYR A 85 -2.79 -0.44 4.90
CA TYR A 85 -3.37 0.64 4.08
C TYR A 85 -4.18 1.64 4.90
N LYS A 86 -4.84 1.22 6.00
CA LYS A 86 -5.48 2.18 6.92
C LYS A 86 -4.45 3.11 7.56
N LEU A 87 -3.34 2.57 8.05
CA LEU A 87 -2.25 3.37 8.60
C LEU A 87 -1.70 4.36 7.55
N LEU A 88 -1.59 3.93 6.29
CA LEU A 88 -1.14 4.79 5.19
C LEU A 88 -2.11 5.96 5.00
N LEU A 89 -3.41 5.68 4.88
CA LEU A 89 -4.44 6.71 4.68
C LEU A 89 -4.57 7.65 5.89
N ASP A 90 -4.29 7.16 7.10
CA ASP A 90 -4.24 7.95 8.34
C ASP A 90 -2.90 8.69 8.53
N GLU A 91 -2.02 8.69 7.52
CA GLU A 91 -0.72 9.37 7.50
C GLU A 91 0.22 8.90 8.63
N LYS A 92 0.11 7.64 9.06
CA LYS A 92 0.89 7.03 10.15
C LYS A 92 2.21 6.42 9.65
N PHE A 93 2.99 7.18 8.89
CA PHE A 93 4.19 6.67 8.21
C PHE A 93 5.25 6.14 9.19
N ASP A 94 5.47 6.80 10.33
CA ASP A 94 6.42 6.36 11.36
C ASP A 94 6.02 5.01 11.99
N ASP A 95 4.72 4.79 12.19
CA ASP A 95 4.20 3.53 12.74
C ASP A 95 4.45 2.38 11.76
N ILE A 96 4.22 2.62 10.46
CA ILE A 96 4.47 1.66 9.39
C ILE A 96 5.96 1.30 9.29
N ILE A 97 6.84 2.30 9.32
CA ILE A 97 8.29 2.09 9.31
C ILE A 97 8.71 1.25 10.53
N SER A 98 8.12 1.49 11.69
CA SER A 98 8.44 0.75 12.91
C SER A 98 8.01 -0.71 12.81
N LEU A 99 6.80 -0.99 12.29
CA LEU A 99 6.28 -2.34 12.05
C LEU A 99 7.16 -3.20 11.15
N PHE A 100 7.89 -2.58 10.20
CA PHE A 100 8.78 -3.29 9.28
C PHE A 100 10.25 -3.31 9.75
N LYS A 101 10.63 -2.51 10.76
CA LYS A 101 11.98 -2.53 11.35
C LYS A 101 12.11 -3.48 12.55
N GLU A 102 11.04 -3.71 13.32
CA GLU A 102 11.10 -4.50 14.56
C GLU A 102 11.26 -6.02 14.36
N GLU A 103 10.95 -6.57 13.18
CA GLU A 103 11.10 -8.01 12.89
C GLU A 103 12.49 -8.44 12.38
N GLN A 104 13.47 -7.52 12.31
CA GLN A 104 14.86 -7.82 11.93
C GLN A 104 15.73 -8.24 13.14
N LYS A 105 15.14 -8.70 14.25
CA LYS A 105 15.83 -8.99 15.52
C LYS A 105 15.58 -10.42 16.01
#